data_AF-A0A6G0Y6I4-F1
#
_entry.id   AF-A0A6G0Y6I4-F1
#
_cell.length_a   1.000
_cell.length_b   1.000
_cell.length_c   1.000
_cell.angle_alpha   90.00
_cell.angle_beta   90.00
_cell.angle_gamma   90.00
#
_symmetry.space_group_name_H-M   'P 1'
#
loop_
_entity.id
_entity.type
_entity.pdbx_description
1 polymer ?
#
loop_
_entity_poly.entity_id
_entity_poly.type
_entity_poly.pdbx_seq_one_letter_code
_entity_poly.pdbx_strand_id
1 'polypeptide(L)'
;MAPSKHFQKIIPIQKLFLNVMRNILPLCYEHLCVITDFEMPLMNSVQNVMPDNKLIGCWFHYCQAEIESLKEMAKRTQVRGLKES
;
A
#
# COMPACT_ATOMS: atom_id res chain seq x y z
N MET A 1 4.96 -2.42 -21.09
CA MET A 1 3.57 -2.03 -20.74
C MET A 1 3.65 -0.75 -19.92
N ALA A 2 3.10 0.37 -20.41
CA ALA A 2 3.17 1.64 -19.68
C ALA A 2 2.09 1.67 -18.57
N PRO A 3 2.39 2.19 -17.37
CA PRO A 3 1.43 2.24 -16.27
C PRO A 3 0.27 3.19 -16.58
N SER A 4 -0.93 2.82 -16.11
CA SER A 4 -2.18 3.59 -16.27
C SER A 4 -2.03 5.06 -15.82
N LYS A 5 -2.73 5.98 -16.51
CA LYS A 5 -2.72 7.44 -16.22
C LYS A 5 -3.13 7.77 -14.77
N HIS A 6 -3.91 6.91 -14.11
CA HIS A 6 -4.28 7.08 -12.70
C HIS A 6 -3.11 6.75 -11.76
N PHE A 7 -2.33 5.70 -12.08
CA PHE A 7 -1.11 5.33 -11.37
C PHE A 7 -0.03 6.40 -11.52
N GLN A 8 0.02 7.07 -12.68
CA GLN A 8 0.97 8.18 -12.93
C GLN A 8 0.74 9.41 -12.04
N LYS A 9 -0.46 9.62 -11.45
CA LYS A 9 -0.76 10.75 -10.56
C LYS A 9 -0.64 10.46 -9.07
N ILE A 10 -0.86 9.21 -8.64
CA ILE A 10 -0.74 8.79 -7.23
C ILE A 10 0.72 8.68 -6.79
N ILE A 11 1.58 8.11 -7.64
CA ILE A 11 3.02 7.97 -7.40
C ILE A 11 3.68 9.32 -7.05
N PRO A 12 3.39 10.44 -7.76
CA PRO A 12 3.90 11.77 -7.41
C PRO A 12 3.63 12.22 -5.96
N ILE A 13 2.43 11.98 -5.43
CA ILE A 13 2.04 12.48 -4.10
C ILE A 13 2.75 11.67 -3.01
N GLN A 14 2.73 10.34 -3.12
CA GLN A 14 3.40 9.45 -2.16
C GLN A 14 4.92 9.70 -2.16
N LYS A 15 5.51 9.88 -3.34
CA LYS A 15 6.93 10.24 -3.47
C LYS A 15 7.24 11.59 -2.82
N LEU A 16 6.41 12.60 -3.04
CA LEU A 16 6.58 13.92 -2.43
C LEU A 16 6.54 13.84 -0.90
N PHE A 17 5.53 13.15 -0.35
CA PHE A 17 5.40 12.98 1.09
C PHE A 17 6.63 12.28 1.70
N LEU A 18 7.08 11.18 1.09
CA LEU A 18 8.24 10.44 1.56
C LEU A 18 9.53 11.27 1.49
N ASN A 19 9.71 12.11 0.45
CA ASN A 19 10.83 13.04 0.36
C ASN A 19 10.79 14.06 1.51
N VAL A 20 9.62 14.62 1.81
CA VAL A 20 9.47 15.57 2.94
C VAL A 20 9.82 14.88 4.26
N MET A 21 9.28 13.68 4.51
CA MET A 21 9.59 12.89 5.70
C MET A 21 11.09 12.60 5.82
N ARG A 22 11.74 12.19 4.72
CA ARG A 22 13.18 11.90 4.71
C ARG A 22 14.03 13.10 5.14
N ASN A 23 13.63 14.31 4.76
CA ASN A 23 14.37 15.54 5.04
C ASN A 23 14.04 16.15 6.42
N ILE A 24 12.87 15.83 6.99
CA ILE A 24 12.46 16.36 8.31
C ILE A 24 12.87 15.42 9.44
N LEU A 25 12.74 14.11 9.25
CA LEU A 25 13.00 13.14 10.30
C LEU A 25 14.51 12.87 10.42
N PRO A 26 15.13 13.11 11.58
CA PRO A 26 16.57 12.96 11.80
C PRO A 26 16.94 11.48 12.04
N LEU A 27 16.57 10.61 11.10
CA LEU A 27 16.86 9.18 11.17
C LEU A 27 18.18 8.87 10.46
N CYS A 28 18.88 7.84 10.93
CA CYS A 28 19.95 7.22 10.17
C CYS A 28 19.31 6.32 9.11
N TYR A 29 19.33 6.75 7.84
CA TYR A 29 18.71 6.00 6.75
C TYR A 29 19.58 4.87 6.22
N GLU A 30 20.86 4.80 6.56
CA GLU A 30 21.71 3.66 6.23
C GLU A 30 21.16 2.41 6.95
N HIS A 31 20.58 1.48 6.19
CA HIS A 31 20.02 0.20 6.64
C HIS A 31 18.64 0.19 7.33
N LEU A 32 17.84 1.26 7.21
CA LEU A 32 16.43 1.18 7.65
C LEU A 32 15.66 0.12 6.86
N CYS A 33 14.78 -0.57 7.59
CA CYS A 33 13.74 -1.41 7.01
C CYS A 33 12.43 -0.63 7.01
N VAL A 34 11.92 -0.32 5.82
CA VAL A 34 10.64 0.35 5.62
C VAL A 34 9.56 -0.74 5.46
N ILE A 35 8.54 -0.69 6.30
CA ILE A 35 7.36 -1.56 6.23
C ILE A 35 6.18 -0.72 5.75
N THR A 36 5.52 -1.14 4.68
CA THR A 36 4.34 -0.43 4.14
C THR A 36 3.22 -1.39 3.83
N ASP A 37 2.03 -0.89 3.53
CA ASP A 37 0.98 -1.71 2.95
C ASP A 37 1.41 -2.25 1.57
N PHE A 38 0.79 -3.36 1.13
CA PHE A 38 1.03 -3.99 -0.16
C PHE A 38 0.41 -3.21 -1.32
N GLU A 39 0.58 -1.89 -1.33
CA GLU A 39 0.14 -1.01 -2.39
C GLU A 39 1.29 -0.70 -3.33
N MET A 40 1.21 -1.18 -4.58
CA MET A 40 2.25 -0.98 -5.59
C MET A 40 2.69 0.49 -5.75
N PRO A 41 1.79 1.51 -5.78
CA PRO A 41 2.20 2.91 -5.84
C PRO A 41 3.09 3.32 -4.66
N LEU A 42 2.75 2.88 -3.44
CA LEU A 42 3.45 3.24 -2.22
C LEU A 42 4.81 2.54 -2.14
N MET A 43 4.83 1.24 -2.42
CA MET A 43 6.06 0.44 -2.47
C MET A 43 7.05 1.00 -3.49
N ASN A 44 6.56 1.34 -4.70
CA ASN A 44 7.38 1.99 -5.72
C ASN A 44 7.89 3.35 -5.22
N SER A 45 7.05 4.15 -4.56
CA SER A 45 7.45 5.47 -4.07
C SER A 45 8.55 5.38 -3.00
N VAL A 46 8.48 4.37 -2.11
CA VAL A 46 9.56 4.09 -1.15
C VAL A 46 10.85 3.72 -1.86
N GLN A 47 10.82 2.77 -2.81
CA GLN A 47 12.03 2.39 -3.56
C GLN A 47 12.63 3.54 -4.36
N ASN A 48 11.80 4.51 -4.80
CA ASN A 48 12.28 5.71 -5.50
C ASN A 48 12.96 6.73 -4.57
N VAL A 49 12.52 6.84 -3.31
CA VAL A 49 13.03 7.84 -2.35
C VAL A 49 14.15 7.27 -1.48
N MET A 50 14.13 5.98 -1.23
CA MET A 50 14.98 5.23 -0.31
C MET A 50 15.42 3.91 -0.97
N PRO A 51 16.21 3.97 -2.07
CA PRO A 51 16.52 2.78 -2.88
C PRO A 51 17.39 1.75 -2.14
N ASP A 52 18.26 2.21 -1.24
CA ASP A 52 19.19 1.34 -0.50
C ASP A 52 18.56 0.71 0.74
N ASN A 53 17.33 1.11 1.06
CA ASN A 53 16.60 0.63 2.22
C ASN A 53 15.89 -0.69 1.92
N LYS A 54 15.84 -1.58 2.92
CA LYS A 54 15.03 -2.79 2.82
C LYS A 54 13.55 -2.39 2.82
N LEU A 55 12.78 -2.88 1.86
CA LEU A 55 11.33 -2.69 1.79
C LEU A 55 10.60 -4.03 2.01
N ILE A 56 9.60 -4.04 2.89
CA ILE A 56 8.75 -5.19 3.15
C ILE A 56 7.29 -4.75 3.17
N GLY A 57 6.39 -5.57 2.61
CA GLY A 57 4.95 -5.39 2.77
C GLY A 57 4.46 -5.87 4.14
N CYS A 58 3.52 -5.14 4.74
CA CYS A 58 2.99 -5.42 6.06
C CYS A 58 2.02 -6.61 6.01
N TRP A 59 2.46 -7.76 6.54
CA TRP A 59 1.60 -8.95 6.64
C TRP A 59 0.33 -8.73 7.46
N PHE A 60 0.41 -7.91 8.51
CA PHE A 60 -0.74 -7.62 9.36
C PHE A 60 -1.86 -6.93 8.57
N HIS A 61 -1.54 -5.84 7.85
CA HIS A 61 -2.53 -5.13 7.04
C HIS A 61 -3.00 -5.95 5.83
N TYR A 62 -2.14 -6.80 5.26
CA TYR A 62 -2.56 -7.77 4.25
C TYR A 62 -3.63 -8.72 4.77
N CYS A 63 -3.37 -9.39 5.90
CA CYS A 63 -4.34 -10.31 6.50
C CYS A 63 -5.64 -9.58 6.89
N GLN A 64 -5.55 -8.35 7.40
CA GLN A 64 -6.73 -7.55 7.71
C GLN A 64 -7.57 -7.25 6.46
N ALA A 65 -6.94 -6.89 5.34
CA ALA A 65 -7.62 -6.62 4.08
C ALA A 65 -8.30 -7.88 3.52
N GLU A 66 -7.64 -9.03 3.59
CA GLU A 66 -8.22 -10.32 3.17
C GLU A 66 -9.44 -10.70 4.04
N ILE A 67 -9.34 -10.54 5.36
CA ILE A 67 -10.46 -10.79 6.28
C ILE A 67 -11.65 -9.88 5.94
N GLU A 68 -11.41 -8.61 5.67
CA GLU A 68 -12.48 -7.68 5.30
C GLU A 68 -13.12 -8.03 3.96
N SER A 69 -12.31 -8.42 2.97
CA SER A 69 -12.78 -8.92 1.67
C SER A 69 -13.70 -10.13 1.85
N LEU A 70 -13.30 -11.10 2.68
CA LEU A 70 -14.11 -12.30 2.97
C LEU A 70 -15.42 -11.95 3.67
N LYS A 71 -15.41 -11.01 4.63
CA LYS A 71 -16.63 -10.53 5.29
C LYS A 71 -17.59 -9.88 4.29
N GLU A 72 -17.07 -9.05 3.38
CA GLU A 72 -17.87 -8.41 2.34
C GLU A 72 -18.46 -9.43 1.36
N MET A 73 -17.69 -10.44 0.99
CA MET A 73 -18.20 -11.56 0.18
C MET A 73 -19.32 -12.32 0.90
N ALA A 74 -19.16 -12.63 2.19
CA ALA A 74 -20.17 -13.32 2.98
C ALA A 74 -21.48 -12.52 3.07
N LYS A 75 -21.40 -11.21 3.33
CA LYS A 75 -22.57 -10.31 3.34
C LYS A 75 -23.29 -10.33 1.98
N ARG A 76 -22.56 -10.26 0.87
CA ARG A 76 -23.14 -10.29 -0.48
C ARG A 76 -23.86 -11.59 -0.78
N THR A 77 -23.31 -12.73 -0.35
CA THR A 77 -23.95 -14.05 -0.50
C THR A 77 -25.23 -14.16 0.32
N GLN A 78 -25.23 -13.66 1.57
CA GLN A 78 -26.43 -13.64 2.42
C GLN A 78 -27.56 -12.77 1.82
N VAL A 79 -27.23 -11.60 1.28
CA VAL A 79 -28.21 -10.72 0.62
C VAL A 79 -28.80 -11.35 -0.65
N ARG A 80 -28.03 -12.16 -1.39
CA ARG A 80 -28.55 -12.89 -2.56
C ARG A 80 -29.52 -14.00 -2.15
N GLY A 81 -29.18 -14.77 -1.12
CA GLY A 81 -30.07 -15.83 -0.60
C GLY A 81 -31.43 -15.32 -0.09
N LEU A 82 -31.50 -14.07 0.39
CA LEU A 82 -32.75 -13.42 0.80
C LEU A 82 -33.55 -12.79 -0.34
N LYS A 83 -32.95 -12.59 -1.53
CA LYS A 83 -33.65 -12.05 -2.72
C LYS A 83 -34.22 -13.14 -3.62
N GLU A 84 -33.78 -14.38 -3.44
CA GLU A 84 -34.24 -15.56 -4.19
C GLU A 84 -35.33 -16.36 -3.45
N SER A 85 -35.77 -15.89 -2.27
CA SER A 85 -36.86 -16.42 -1.44
C SER A 85 -38.08 -15.50 -1.45
#